data_AF-A0A945MVK2-F1
#
_entry.id   AF-A0A945MVK2-F1
#
_cell.length_a   1.000
_cell.length_b   1.000
_cell.length_c   1.000
_cell.angle_alpha   90.00
_cell.angle_beta   90.00
_cell.angle_gamma   90.00
#
_symmetry.space_group_name_H-M   'P 1'
#
loop_
_entity.id
_entity.type
_entity.pdbx_description
1 polymer ?
#
loop_
_entity_poly.entity_id
_entity_poly.type
_entity_poly.pdbx_seq_one_letter_code
_entity_poly.pdbx_strand_id
1 'polypeptide(L)' 'GGRVLGVTALGVTVADAQARAYEAVDLIDWPGGFCRRDIGWRAIDRK' A
#
# COMPACT_ATOMS: atom_id res chain seq x y z
N GLY A 1 9.16 4.98 -17.97
CA GLY A 1 9.75 5.22 -16.63
C GLY A 1 9.32 4.10 -15.70
N GLY A 2 10.16 3.70 -14.74
CA GLY A 2 9.90 2.52 -13.88
C GLY A 2 8.87 2.69 -12.76
N ARG A 3 8.33 3.89 -12.55
CA ARG A 3 7.25 4.17 -11.58
C ARG A 3 6.11 4.86 -12.33
N VAL A 4 4.88 4.41 -12.08
CA VAL A 4 3.71 4.88 -12.85
C VAL A 4 2.63 5.50 -11.98
N LEU A 5 2.32 4.91 -10.83
CA LEU A 5 1.33 5.44 -9.88
C LEU A 5 1.80 5.32 -8.43
N GLY A 6 1.23 6.16 -7.57
CA GLY A 6 1.31 6.04 -6.12
C GLY A 6 -0.09 5.95 -5.52
N VAL A 7 -0.36 4.90 -4.75
CA VAL A 7 -1.62 4.74 -3.99
C VAL A 7 -1.37 5.17 -2.55
N THR A 8 -2.21 6.07 -2.05
CA THR A 8 -2.13 6.59 -0.67
C THR A 8 -3.49 6.42 -0.01
N ALA A 9 -3.50 5.98 1.24
CA ALA A 9 -4.71 5.88 2.05
C ALA A 9 -4.48 6.50 3.44
N LEU A 10 -5.57 6.94 4.06
CA LEU A 10 -5.61 7.40 5.44
C LEU A 10 -6.29 6.35 6.32
N GLY A 11 -5.83 6.21 7.56
CA GLY A 11 -6.34 5.26 8.56
C GLY A 11 -6.12 5.80 9.98
N VAL A 12 -6.82 5.23 10.96
CA VAL A 12 -6.66 5.61 12.37
C VAL A 12 -5.27 5.20 12.88
N THR A 13 -4.80 4.04 12.42
CA THR A 13 -3.43 3.56 12.64
C THR A 13 -2.66 3.44 11.32
N VAL A 14 -1.34 3.29 11.41
CA VAL A 14 -0.49 2.98 10.25
C VAL A 14 -0.90 1.63 9.62
N ALA A 15 -1.29 0.66 10.44
CA ALA A 15 -1.78 -0.64 9.96
C ALA A 15 -3.06 -0.49 9.13
N ASP A 16 -4.01 0.33 9.60
CA ASP A 16 -5.25 0.61 8.85
C ASP A 16 -4.96 1.32 7.53
N ALA A 17 -4.07 2.31 7.54
CA ALA A 17 -3.69 3.05 6.35
C ALA A 17 -2.99 2.13 5.32
N GLN A 18 -2.11 1.22 5.79
CA GLN A 18 -1.45 0.23 4.95
C GLN A 18 -2.45 -0.74 4.32
N ALA A 19 -3.35 -1.32 5.12
CA ALA A 19 -4.37 -2.26 4.64
C ALA A 19 -5.23 -1.62 3.54
N ARG A 20 -5.75 -0.42 3.78
CA ARG A 20 -6.56 0.34 2.80
C ARG A 20 -5.80 0.67 1.52
N ALA A 21 -4.51 1.01 1.64
CA ALA A 21 -3.69 1.29 0.47
C ALA A 21 -3.52 0.02 -0.40
N TYR A 22 -3.33 -1.15 0.23
CA TYR A 22 -3.22 -2.41 -0.51
C TYR A 22 -4.55 -2.89 -1.08
N GLU A 23 -5.66 -2.74 -0.36
CA GLU A 23 -7.00 -2.97 -0.90
C GLU A 23 -7.23 -2.14 -2.17
N ALA A 24 -6.89 -0.85 -2.13
CA ALA A 24 -7.02 0.03 -3.29
C ALA A 24 -6.08 -0.37 -4.45
N VAL A 25 -4.87 -0.84 -4.17
CA VAL A 25 -3.97 -1.40 -5.21
C VAL A 25 -4.59 -2.63 -5.85
N ASP A 26 -5.20 -3.52 -5.07
CA ASP A 26 -5.74 -4.79 -5.56
C ASP A 26 -7.02 -4.61 -6.41
N LEU A 27 -7.63 -3.42 -6.38
CA LEU A 27 -8.73 -3.04 -7.27
C LEU A 27 -8.26 -2.57 -8.66
N ILE A 28 -6.96 -2.30 -8.84
CA ILE A 28 -6.42 -1.82 -10.11
C ILE A 28 -6.17 -3.02 -11.03
N ASP A 29 -6.89 -3.08 -12.15
CA ASP A 29 -6.59 -4.03 -13.22
C ASP A 29 -5.28 -3.63 -13.91
N TRP A 30 -4.20 -4.31 -13.53
CA TRP A 30 -2.87 -4.10 -14.08
C TRP A 30 -2.20 -5.43 -14.43
N PRO A 31 -2.28 -5.86 -15.70
CA PRO A 31 -1.49 -6.99 -16.20
C PRO A 31 0.02 -6.73 -16.13
N GLY A 32 0.75 -7.55 -15.38
CA GLY A 32 2.21 -7.42 -15.19
C GLY A 32 2.63 -6.33 -14.21
N GLY A 33 1.69 -5.79 -13.45
CA GLY A 33 1.95 -4.78 -12.43
C GLY A 33 2.53 -5.41 -11.19
N PHE A 34 3.39 -4.67 -10.49
CA PHE A 34 3.93 -5.11 -9.22
C PHE A 34 4.02 -3.95 -8.25
N CYS A 35 3.84 -4.27 -6.98
CA CYS A 35 4.12 -3.37 -5.87
C CYS A 35 4.71 -4.19 -4.72
N ARG A 36 5.41 -3.51 -3.81
CA ARG A 36 5.88 -4.12 -2.56
C ARG A 36 4.71 -4.30 -1.59
N ARG A 37 4.71 -5.37 -0.81
CA ARG A 37 3.67 -5.68 0.20
C ARG A 37 4.09 -5.43 1.65
N ASP A 38 5.23 -4.77 1.87
CA ASP A 38 5.83 -4.50 3.19
C ASP A 38 5.98 -2.99 3.50
N ILE A 39 5.28 -2.11 2.79
CA ILE A 39 5.44 -0.66 2.97
C ILE A 39 4.93 -0.24 4.35
N GLY A 40 5.84 0.18 5.23
CA GLY A 40 5.49 0.63 6.58
C GLY A 40 5.57 -0.44 7.68
N TRP A 41 6.08 -1.65 7.40
CA TRP A 41 6.14 -2.76 8.37
C TRP A 41 6.79 -2.36 9.71
N ARG A 42 7.90 -1.60 9.67
CA ARG A 42 8.59 -1.12 10.89
C ARG A 42 7.79 -0.13 11.72
N ALA A 43 6.82 0.56 11.13
CA ALA A 43 5.96 1.51 11.83
C ALA A 43 4.74 0.81 12.44
N ILE A 44 4.31 -0.30 11.86
CA ILE A 44 3.26 -1.16 12.41
C ILE A 44 3.77 -1.91 13.65
N ASP A 45 5.02 -2.36 13.63
CA ASP A 45 5.64 -3.05 14.78
C ASP A 45 5.96 -2.12 15.97
N ARG A 46 5.82 -0.80 15.80
CA ARG A 46 5.98 0.17 16.89
C ARG A 46 4.63 0.31 17.61
N LYS A 47 4.59 -0.18 18.85
CA LYS A 47 3.48 0.06 19.78
C LYS A 47 3.40 1.52 20.22
#